data_AF-A0A7X8U3U6-F1
#
_entry.id   AF-A0A7X8U3U6-F1
#
_cell.length_a   1.000
_cell.length_b   1.000
_cell.length_c   1.000
_cell.angle_alpha   90.00
_cell.angle_beta   90.00
_cell.angle_gamma   90.00
#
_symmetry.space_group_name_H-M   'P 1'
#
loop_
_entity.id
_entity.type
_entity.pdbx_description
1 polymer ?
#
loop_
_entity_poly.entity_id
_entity_poly.type
_entity_poly.pdbx_seq_one_letter_code
_entity_poly.pdbx_strand_id
1 'polypeptide(L)'
;MSDSISNLLGIILKFPMPWILTGAGISTESGIPDFRSPGTGLWEKVDPMVYSSVEGLLRDPKAFFSYGRDNIVNVLQAQPNTGHVVLGNLQQLGMIGPIVTQNIDDLHRRGGSDHFYEVHGHFRSASCMNCSNQLPMDELINKLDQGEIPPLCWDCGGILKPDVVLFGDMMPSDYQEASLLANTCQTVPKLMIVIGSSLTVSPVNYLPLEFNRIVIINNTPTETDYRAELVIREQIGPVMGKLWEEILDLNEGQPPDPLPPGFNFGIMVAYLDNEVRFLQNQKFRPSVSLDSLSKHFGVVQSDIKTARSIIAQSPLPPRQPLERAILDFYLQEINRMEYEIDSLLSFMGIPFQDEQSRLPKLISDYYNESLRALTTYTRQENVLPEIAEKMAVRAAGNYDFWSSAHLILGLAPPAKEELEKLKKIVSDRGVKADLQL
;
A
#
# COMPACT_ATOMS: atom_id res chain seq x y z
N MET A 1 18.66 5.24 14.26
CA MET A 1 18.37 4.03 13.47
C MET A 1 17.36 3.13 14.19
N SER A 2 17.62 2.59 15.38
CA SER A 2 16.59 1.81 16.12
C SER A 2 15.31 2.61 16.33
N ASP A 3 15.39 3.85 16.85
CA ASP A 3 14.21 4.70 17.05
C ASP A 3 13.40 4.97 15.75
N SER A 4 14.06 5.09 14.59
CA SER A 4 13.38 5.33 13.32
C SER A 4 12.70 4.06 12.77
N ILE A 5 13.25 2.87 13.05
CA ILE A 5 12.63 1.60 12.66
C ILE A 5 11.43 1.31 13.57
N SER A 6 11.56 1.48 14.88
CA SER A 6 10.43 1.33 15.79
C SER A 6 9.32 2.35 15.51
N ASN A 7 9.68 3.58 15.12
CA ASN A 7 8.70 4.56 14.65
C ASN A 7 8.02 4.11 13.34
N LEU A 8 8.77 3.56 12.38
CA LEU A 8 8.20 3.00 11.15
C LEU A 8 7.22 1.88 11.45
N LEU A 9 7.59 0.93 12.31
CA LEU A 9 6.72 -0.17 12.73
C LEU A 9 5.46 0.36 13.43
N GLY A 10 5.62 1.28 14.39
CA GLY A 10 4.49 1.93 15.06
C GLY A 10 3.55 2.64 14.08
N ILE A 11 4.09 3.32 13.06
CA ILE A 11 3.28 3.91 11.99
C ILE A 11 2.57 2.82 11.18
N ILE A 12 3.24 1.74 10.77
CA ILE A 12 2.60 0.63 10.03
C ILE A 12 1.43 0.05 10.82
N LEU A 13 1.62 -0.22 12.11
CA LEU A 13 0.59 -0.82 12.97
C LEU A 13 -0.64 0.08 13.14
N LYS A 14 -0.48 1.41 13.18
CA LYS A 14 -1.61 2.33 13.34
C LYS A 14 -2.62 2.28 12.20
N PHE A 15 -2.18 1.95 10.98
CA PHE A 15 -3.00 2.06 9.79
C PHE A 15 -3.42 0.69 9.27
N PRO A 16 -4.69 0.50 8.90
CA PRO A 16 -5.11 -0.74 8.27
C PRO A 16 -4.53 -0.83 6.86
N MET A 17 -3.70 -1.85 6.60
CA MET A 17 -3.16 -2.18 5.27
C MET A 17 -2.50 -1.00 4.53
N PRO A 18 -1.40 -0.42 5.04
CA PRO A 18 -0.65 0.62 4.34
C PRO A 18 -0.31 0.20 2.91
N TRP A 19 -0.47 1.12 1.96
CA TRP A 19 -0.07 0.90 0.58
C TRP A 19 1.42 1.18 0.41
N ILE A 20 2.07 0.41 -0.45
CA ILE A 20 3.49 0.62 -0.73
C ILE A 20 3.62 1.19 -2.15
N LEU A 21 4.44 2.21 -2.33
CA LEU A 21 4.85 2.69 -3.64
C LEU A 21 6.36 2.48 -3.78
N THR A 22 6.78 1.73 -4.80
CA THR A 22 8.20 1.47 -5.03
C THR A 22 8.70 2.07 -6.34
N GLY A 23 9.99 2.42 -6.35
CA GLY A 23 10.73 2.82 -7.54
C GLY A 23 12.08 2.12 -7.61
N ALA A 24 12.90 2.48 -8.60
CA ALA A 24 14.12 1.74 -8.92
C ALA A 24 15.12 1.63 -7.77
N GLY A 25 15.06 2.54 -6.78
CA GLY A 25 15.91 2.51 -5.59
C GLY A 25 15.82 1.19 -4.82
N ILE A 26 14.65 0.56 -4.74
CA ILE A 26 14.49 -0.74 -4.04
C ILE A 26 15.29 -1.87 -4.70
N SER A 27 15.56 -1.77 -6.00
CA SER A 27 16.25 -2.81 -6.78
C SER A 27 17.76 -2.58 -6.90
N THR A 28 18.28 -1.47 -6.35
CA THR A 28 19.72 -1.15 -6.42
C THR A 28 20.60 -2.19 -5.73
N GLU A 29 20.15 -2.70 -4.58
CA GLU A 29 20.84 -3.77 -3.84
C GLU A 29 20.72 -5.15 -4.53
N SER A 30 19.88 -5.26 -5.56
CA SER A 30 19.78 -6.43 -6.44
C SER A 30 20.69 -6.33 -7.67
N GLY A 31 21.53 -5.28 -7.77
CA GLY A 31 22.43 -5.06 -8.90
C GLY A 31 21.80 -4.35 -10.10
N ILE A 32 20.55 -3.89 -9.97
CA ILE A 32 19.86 -3.11 -11.00
C ILE A 32 20.11 -1.62 -10.72
N PRO A 33 20.84 -0.89 -11.57
CA PRO A 33 21.07 0.54 -11.35
C PRO A 33 19.75 1.30 -11.41
N ASP A 34 19.64 2.36 -10.61
CA ASP A 34 18.50 3.27 -10.73
C ASP A 34 18.66 4.22 -11.93
N PHE A 35 17.69 5.11 -12.08
CA PHE A 35 17.64 6.02 -13.20
C PHE A 35 18.36 7.35 -12.96
N ARG A 36 18.49 7.81 -11.72
CA ARG A 36 18.74 9.24 -11.41
C ARG A 36 19.77 9.49 -10.31
N SER A 37 20.26 8.46 -9.60
CA SER A 37 21.23 8.69 -8.54
C SER A 37 22.53 9.27 -9.10
N PRO A 38 23.10 10.30 -8.45
CA PRO A 38 24.33 10.92 -8.91
C PRO A 38 25.49 9.91 -9.09
N GLY A 39 26.13 9.92 -10.25
CA GLY A 39 27.26 9.06 -10.60
C GLY A 39 26.90 7.64 -11.04
N THR A 40 25.70 7.14 -10.75
CA THR A 40 25.29 5.76 -11.03
C THR A 40 24.04 5.63 -11.89
N GLY A 41 23.20 6.67 -11.92
CA GLY A 41 21.89 6.67 -12.58
C GLY A 41 21.98 6.55 -14.09
N LEU A 42 21.06 5.77 -14.67
CA LEU A 42 21.02 5.52 -16.11
C LEU A 42 20.94 6.81 -16.96
N TRP A 43 20.17 7.81 -16.50
CA TRP A 43 19.94 9.06 -17.25
C TRP A 43 21.11 10.05 -17.23
N GLU A 44 22.16 9.80 -16.45
CA GLU A 44 23.40 10.57 -16.59
C GLU A 44 24.22 10.12 -17.81
N LYS A 45 23.98 8.90 -18.29
CA LYS A 45 24.76 8.26 -19.35
C LYS A 45 24.09 8.34 -20.70
N VAL A 46 22.76 8.40 -20.73
CA VAL A 46 21.95 8.37 -21.95
C VAL A 46 20.72 9.25 -21.87
N ASP A 47 20.27 9.74 -23.03
CA ASP A 47 19.02 10.49 -23.16
C ASP A 47 17.81 9.53 -23.11
N PRO A 48 16.91 9.63 -22.10
CA PRO A 48 15.72 8.80 -22.01
C PRO A 48 14.80 8.90 -23.22
N MET A 49 14.78 10.05 -23.90
CA MET A 49 13.93 10.22 -25.09
C MET A 49 14.44 9.41 -26.28
N VAL A 50 15.71 9.01 -26.29
CA VAL A 50 16.27 8.14 -27.33
C VAL A 50 16.00 6.66 -27.02
N TYR A 51 16.22 6.25 -25.77
CA TYR A 51 16.28 4.83 -25.40
C TYR A 51 15.08 4.32 -24.60
N SER A 52 14.12 5.18 -24.28
CA SER A 52 12.94 4.81 -23.47
C SER A 52 11.69 5.59 -23.87
N SER A 53 11.58 6.00 -25.13
CA SER A 53 10.37 6.59 -25.70
C SER A 53 9.89 5.83 -26.93
N VAL A 54 8.59 5.91 -27.21
CA VAL A 54 7.99 5.34 -28.43
C VAL A 54 8.61 5.98 -29.68
N GLU A 55 8.79 7.30 -29.66
CA GLU A 55 9.42 8.04 -30.76
C GLU A 55 10.86 7.58 -30.99
N GLY A 56 11.62 7.39 -29.92
CA GLY A 56 13.00 6.88 -29.97
C GLY A 56 13.08 5.49 -30.58
N LEU A 57 12.21 4.57 -30.14
CA LEU A 57 12.09 3.22 -30.70
C LEU A 57 11.76 3.26 -32.20
N LEU A 58 10.80 4.08 -32.64
CA LEU A 58 10.41 4.14 -34.05
C LEU A 58 11.47 4.81 -34.92
N ARG A 59 12.19 5.80 -34.39
CA ARG A 59 13.22 6.55 -35.11
C ARG A 59 14.49 5.73 -35.35
N ASP A 60 14.96 5.03 -34.32
CA ASP A 60 16.14 4.17 -34.41
C ASP A 60 15.97 2.91 -33.55
N PRO A 61 15.23 1.90 -34.07
CA PRO A 61 15.03 0.65 -33.35
C PRO A 61 16.35 -0.06 -33.05
N LYS A 62 17.37 0.14 -33.91
CA LYS A 62 18.67 -0.48 -33.72
C LYS A 62 19.37 0.06 -32.48
N ALA A 63 19.42 1.37 -32.31
CA ALA A 63 19.96 1.98 -31.10
C ALA A 63 19.16 1.56 -29.86
N PHE A 64 17.83 1.57 -29.95
CA PHE A 64 16.94 1.19 -28.84
C PHE A 64 17.23 -0.22 -28.33
N PHE A 65 17.18 -1.23 -29.22
CA PHE A 65 17.38 -2.63 -28.82
C PHE A 65 18.83 -2.97 -28.48
N SER A 66 19.80 -2.39 -29.19
CA SER A 66 21.23 -2.66 -28.90
C SER A 66 21.63 -2.15 -27.52
N TYR A 67 21.11 -0.99 -27.10
CA TYR A 67 21.34 -0.46 -25.76
C TYR A 67 20.48 -1.16 -24.69
N GLY A 68 19.23 -1.48 -25.04
CA GLY A 68 18.28 -2.13 -24.12
C GLY A 68 18.67 -3.55 -23.75
N ARG A 69 19.25 -4.33 -24.68
CA ARG A 69 19.53 -5.77 -24.50
C ARG A 69 20.30 -6.09 -23.22
N ASP A 70 21.46 -5.48 -23.01
CA ASP A 70 22.31 -5.81 -21.86
C ASP A 70 21.64 -5.44 -20.53
N ASN A 71 20.87 -4.35 -20.52
CA ASN A 71 20.06 -3.95 -19.36
C ASN A 71 18.93 -4.94 -19.08
N ILE A 72 18.22 -5.41 -20.12
CA ILE A 72 17.15 -6.42 -20.00
C ILE A 72 17.72 -7.70 -19.39
N VAL A 73 18.84 -8.22 -19.92
CA VAL A 73 19.47 -9.44 -19.42
C VAL A 73 19.87 -9.31 -17.94
N ASN A 74 20.46 -8.18 -17.55
CA ASN A 74 20.83 -7.93 -16.16
C ASN A 74 19.59 -7.94 -15.23
N VAL A 75 18.51 -7.28 -15.64
CA VAL A 75 17.26 -7.25 -14.86
C VAL A 75 16.65 -8.64 -14.71
N LEU A 76 16.59 -9.44 -15.79
CA LEU A 76 16.02 -10.78 -15.74
C LEU A 76 16.83 -11.75 -14.84
N GLN A 77 18.14 -11.54 -14.72
CA GLN A 77 19.02 -12.39 -13.89
C GLN A 77 19.10 -11.94 -12.43
N ALA A 78 18.75 -10.68 -12.13
CA ALA A 78 18.76 -10.13 -10.77
C ALA A 78 17.91 -10.98 -9.82
N GLN A 79 18.26 -11.02 -8.53
CA GLN A 79 17.50 -11.72 -7.51
C GLN A 79 16.85 -10.73 -6.53
N PRO A 80 15.69 -11.06 -5.94
CA PRO A 80 15.07 -10.23 -4.91
C PRO A 80 16.05 -10.02 -3.75
N ASN A 81 16.18 -8.77 -3.30
CA ASN A 81 16.92 -8.44 -2.08
C ASN A 81 16.01 -8.45 -0.84
N THR A 82 16.58 -8.15 0.33
CA THR A 82 15.86 -8.09 1.61
C THR A 82 14.61 -7.20 1.57
N GLY A 83 14.64 -6.07 0.86
CA GLY A 83 13.48 -5.19 0.75
C GLY A 83 12.27 -5.88 0.11
N HIS A 84 12.50 -6.59 -1.00
CA HIS A 84 11.44 -7.32 -1.70
C HIS A 84 10.89 -8.48 -0.86
N VAL A 85 11.78 -9.25 -0.25
CA VAL A 85 11.40 -10.41 0.59
C VAL A 85 10.59 -9.97 1.80
N VAL A 86 11.02 -8.91 2.49
CA VAL A 86 10.28 -8.40 3.67
C VAL A 86 8.92 -7.84 3.26
N LEU A 87 8.80 -7.12 2.13
CA LEU A 87 7.50 -6.68 1.65
C LEU A 87 6.57 -7.87 1.31
N GLY A 88 7.10 -8.93 0.69
CA GLY A 88 6.37 -10.18 0.49
C GLY A 88 5.85 -10.77 1.80
N ASN A 89 6.71 -10.88 2.81
CA ASN A 89 6.34 -11.38 4.13
C ASN A 89 5.27 -10.50 4.80
N LEU A 90 5.44 -9.17 4.83
CA LEU A 90 4.47 -8.25 5.42
C LEU A 90 3.09 -8.33 4.74
N GLN A 91 3.06 -8.54 3.42
CA GLN A 91 1.82 -8.69 2.67
C GLN A 91 1.13 -10.02 3.02
N GLN A 92 1.87 -11.12 3.11
CA GLN A 92 1.35 -12.42 3.57
C GLN A 92 0.83 -12.37 5.01
N LEU A 93 1.46 -11.55 5.86
CA LEU A 93 0.98 -11.33 7.23
C LEU A 93 -0.30 -10.49 7.33
N GLY A 94 -0.73 -9.84 6.24
CA GLY A 94 -1.83 -8.88 6.26
C GLY A 94 -1.48 -7.58 6.99
N MET A 95 -0.19 -7.24 7.08
CA MET A 95 0.28 -5.99 7.70
C MET A 95 0.35 -4.84 6.70
N ILE A 96 0.47 -5.12 5.40
CA ILE A 96 0.46 -4.12 4.32
C ILE A 96 -0.51 -4.52 3.20
N GLY A 97 -0.98 -3.51 2.47
CA GLY A 97 -1.86 -3.67 1.33
C GLY A 97 -1.12 -3.91 0.02
N PRO A 98 -1.68 -3.43 -1.11
CA PRO A 98 -1.05 -3.60 -2.41
C PRO A 98 0.26 -2.81 -2.52
N ILE A 99 1.14 -3.33 -3.36
CA ILE A 99 2.38 -2.67 -3.77
C ILE A 99 2.18 -2.07 -5.16
N VAL A 100 2.25 -0.76 -5.28
CA VAL A 100 2.33 -0.07 -6.57
C VAL A 100 3.81 0.04 -6.94
N THR A 101 4.23 -0.60 -8.02
CA THR A 101 5.64 -0.60 -8.45
C THR A 101 5.82 0.09 -9.79
N GLN A 102 6.75 1.05 -9.83
CA GLN A 102 7.23 1.65 -11.08
C GLN A 102 8.28 0.77 -11.78
N ASN A 103 8.70 -0.31 -11.13
CA ASN A 103 9.74 -1.20 -11.64
C ASN A 103 9.13 -2.30 -12.50
N ILE A 104 9.92 -2.75 -13.47
CA ILE A 104 9.57 -3.73 -14.52
C ILE A 104 10.32 -5.06 -14.34
N ASP A 105 10.94 -5.25 -13.18
CA ASP A 105 11.97 -6.25 -12.89
C ASP A 105 11.45 -7.58 -12.31
N ASP A 106 10.15 -7.68 -12.04
CA ASP A 106 9.48 -8.86 -11.48
C ASP A 106 9.98 -9.26 -10.07
N LEU A 107 10.78 -8.42 -9.39
CA LEU A 107 11.42 -8.77 -8.12
C LEU A 107 10.44 -8.81 -6.94
N HIS A 108 9.35 -8.05 -6.96
CA HIS A 108 8.29 -8.15 -5.93
C HIS A 108 7.61 -9.51 -5.95
N ARG A 109 7.19 -9.97 -7.14
CA ARG A 109 6.59 -11.30 -7.32
C ARG A 109 7.53 -12.40 -6.85
N ARG A 110 8.79 -12.33 -7.27
CA ARG A 110 9.84 -13.29 -6.90
C ARG A 110 10.25 -13.18 -5.42
N GLY A 111 10.02 -12.03 -4.79
CA GLY A 111 10.18 -11.78 -3.36
C GLY A 111 9.00 -12.27 -2.52
N GLY A 112 7.94 -12.80 -3.13
CA GLY A 112 6.79 -13.38 -2.44
C GLY A 112 5.59 -12.44 -2.30
N SER A 113 5.60 -11.28 -2.96
CA SER A 113 4.41 -10.44 -3.08
C SER A 113 3.45 -11.01 -4.12
N ASP A 114 2.15 -10.93 -3.84
CA ASP A 114 1.08 -11.54 -4.63
C ASP A 114 -0.14 -10.60 -4.80
N HIS A 115 0.01 -9.33 -4.42
CA HIS A 115 -0.92 -8.25 -4.72
C HIS A 115 -0.14 -6.96 -5.01
N PHE A 116 0.05 -6.66 -6.29
CA PHE A 116 0.81 -5.50 -6.73
C PHE A 116 0.31 -4.99 -8.09
N TYR A 117 0.62 -3.73 -8.37
CA TYR A 117 0.27 -3.00 -9.59
C TYR A 117 1.56 -2.58 -10.31
N GLU A 118 1.78 -3.09 -11.52
CA GLU A 118 2.95 -2.78 -12.35
C GLU A 118 2.64 -1.61 -13.27
N VAL A 119 2.75 -0.41 -12.71
CA VAL A 119 2.27 0.81 -13.39
C VAL A 119 3.12 1.21 -14.60
N HIS A 120 4.30 0.60 -14.77
CA HIS A 120 5.13 0.74 -15.97
C HIS A 120 5.31 -0.57 -16.76
N GLY A 121 4.47 -1.57 -16.52
CA GLY A 121 4.55 -2.87 -17.18
C GLY A 121 5.68 -3.75 -16.63
N HIS A 122 6.16 -4.68 -17.43
CA HIS A 122 7.07 -5.74 -16.98
C HIS A 122 7.95 -6.32 -18.09
N PHE A 123 9.07 -6.94 -17.71
CA PHE A 123 9.95 -7.65 -18.65
C PHE A 123 9.61 -9.13 -18.88
N ARG A 124 8.43 -9.62 -18.50
CA ARG A 124 8.07 -11.04 -18.71
C ARG A 124 7.73 -11.39 -20.17
N SER A 125 7.26 -10.43 -20.96
CA SER A 125 6.82 -10.65 -22.34
C SER A 125 6.96 -9.40 -23.21
N ALA A 126 6.77 -9.58 -24.51
CA ALA A 126 6.77 -8.52 -25.51
C ALA A 126 5.60 -8.71 -26.47
N SER A 127 5.00 -7.60 -26.90
CA SER A 127 3.84 -7.57 -27.80
C SER A 127 4.15 -6.85 -29.10
N CYS A 128 3.56 -7.33 -30.19
CA CYS A 128 3.63 -6.66 -31.48
C CYS A 128 2.86 -5.34 -31.43
N MET A 129 3.48 -4.24 -31.83
CA MET A 129 2.86 -2.91 -31.84
C MET A 129 1.70 -2.78 -32.84
N ASN A 130 1.54 -3.70 -33.80
CA ASN A 130 0.50 -3.64 -34.83
C ASN A 130 -0.68 -4.60 -34.56
N CYS A 131 -0.39 -5.85 -34.19
CA CYS A 131 -1.42 -6.89 -34.04
C CYS A 131 -1.58 -7.41 -32.61
N SER A 132 -0.80 -6.90 -31.66
CA SER A 132 -0.81 -7.30 -30.23
C SER A 132 -0.46 -8.77 -29.97
N ASN A 133 0.05 -9.52 -30.97
CA ASN A 133 0.57 -10.86 -30.71
C ASN A 133 1.75 -10.79 -29.77
N GLN A 134 1.67 -11.59 -28.71
CA GLN A 134 2.59 -11.58 -27.58
C GLN A 134 3.51 -12.80 -27.62
N LEU A 135 4.75 -12.61 -27.19
CA LEU A 135 5.70 -13.69 -26.95
C LEU A 135 6.44 -13.52 -25.60
N PRO A 136 6.94 -14.61 -25.02
CA PRO A 136 7.82 -14.58 -23.86
C PRO A 136 9.09 -13.76 -24.10
N MET A 137 9.61 -13.09 -23.06
CA MET A 137 10.80 -12.22 -23.21
C MET A 137 12.06 -12.96 -23.68
N ASP A 138 12.23 -14.22 -23.29
CA ASP A 138 13.34 -15.06 -23.74
C ASP A 138 13.29 -15.32 -25.25
N GLU A 139 12.11 -15.46 -25.85
CA GLU A 139 11.96 -15.52 -27.30
C GLU A 139 12.35 -14.19 -27.98
N LEU A 140 12.01 -13.03 -27.38
CA LEU A 140 12.45 -11.74 -27.89
C LEU A 140 13.98 -11.63 -27.86
N ILE A 141 14.60 -12.02 -26.74
CA ILE A 141 16.06 -12.00 -26.58
C ILE A 141 16.73 -12.91 -27.60
N ASN A 142 16.18 -14.11 -27.83
CA ASN A 142 16.69 -15.03 -28.85
C ASN A 142 16.68 -14.41 -30.26
N LYS A 143 15.63 -13.65 -30.61
CA LYS A 143 15.58 -12.90 -31.88
C LYS A 143 16.69 -11.85 -31.94
N LEU A 144 16.88 -11.07 -30.87
CA LEU A 144 17.93 -10.06 -30.78
C LEU A 144 19.33 -10.68 -30.89
N ASP A 145 19.56 -11.82 -30.25
CA ASP A 145 20.83 -12.56 -30.27
C ASP A 145 21.16 -13.14 -31.65
N GLN A 146 20.13 -13.42 -32.46
CA GLN A 146 20.27 -13.81 -33.87
C GLN A 146 20.48 -12.60 -34.80
N GLY A 147 20.50 -11.37 -34.26
CA GLY A 147 20.69 -10.15 -35.02
C GLY A 147 19.41 -9.58 -35.66
N GLU A 148 18.23 -10.08 -35.27
CA GLU A 148 16.95 -9.56 -35.74
C GLU A 148 16.64 -8.23 -35.04
N ILE A 149 17.10 -7.12 -35.64
CA ILE A 149 16.96 -5.78 -35.08
C ILE A 149 16.34 -4.82 -36.12
N PRO A 150 15.09 -4.35 -35.92
CA PRO A 150 14.20 -4.67 -34.80
C PRO A 150 13.68 -6.12 -34.86
N PRO A 151 13.30 -6.72 -33.71
CA PRO A 151 12.59 -7.99 -33.68
C PRO A 151 11.20 -7.80 -34.29
N LEU A 152 10.83 -8.67 -35.23
CA LEU A 152 9.59 -8.60 -36.00
C LEU A 152 8.64 -9.73 -35.63
N CYS A 153 7.36 -9.37 -35.61
CA CYS A 153 6.24 -10.30 -35.44
C CYS A 153 6.13 -11.23 -36.64
N TRP A 154 6.02 -12.53 -36.38
CA TRP A 154 5.92 -13.55 -37.41
C TRP A 154 4.60 -13.48 -38.20
N ASP A 155 3.53 -12.95 -37.60
CA ASP A 155 2.22 -12.84 -38.24
C ASP A 155 2.08 -11.65 -39.19
N CYS A 156 2.53 -10.46 -38.76
CA CYS A 156 2.24 -9.20 -39.46
C CYS A 156 3.49 -8.38 -39.81
N GLY A 157 4.69 -8.81 -39.43
CA GLY A 157 5.95 -8.09 -39.66
C GLY A 157 6.09 -6.78 -38.87
N GLY A 158 5.23 -6.52 -37.89
CA GLY A 158 5.34 -5.34 -37.01
C GLY A 158 6.42 -5.51 -35.95
N ILE A 159 6.90 -4.41 -35.37
CA ILE A 159 7.93 -4.45 -34.31
C ILE A 159 7.37 -5.09 -33.04
N LEU A 160 8.12 -6.01 -32.45
CA LEU A 160 7.86 -6.55 -31.12
C LEU A 160 8.51 -5.65 -30.06
N LYS A 161 7.70 -5.09 -29.17
CA LYS A 161 8.13 -4.19 -28.09
C LYS A 161 7.98 -4.92 -26.75
N PRO A 162 8.97 -4.88 -25.84
CA PRO A 162 8.76 -5.31 -24.46
C PRO A 162 7.49 -4.69 -23.86
N ASP A 163 6.77 -5.44 -23.04
CA ASP A 163 5.52 -5.01 -22.39
C ASP A 163 5.78 -4.05 -21.21
N VAL A 164 6.56 -3.01 -21.49
CA VAL A 164 6.93 -1.91 -20.60
C VAL A 164 6.34 -0.61 -21.14
N VAL A 165 6.05 0.33 -20.25
CA VAL A 165 5.56 1.66 -20.61
C VAL A 165 6.75 2.54 -20.97
N LEU A 166 6.79 3.01 -22.22
CA LEU A 166 7.76 4.00 -22.69
C LEU A 166 7.20 5.42 -22.54
N PHE A 167 8.08 6.42 -22.56
CA PHE A 167 7.62 7.80 -22.74
C PHE A 167 6.80 7.93 -24.03
N GLY A 168 5.58 8.44 -23.91
CA GLY A 168 4.61 8.54 -24.99
C GLY A 168 3.55 7.42 -25.00
N ASP A 169 3.74 6.33 -24.24
CA ASP A 169 2.71 5.32 -24.04
C ASP A 169 1.61 5.82 -23.09
N MET A 170 0.42 5.24 -23.20
CA MET A 170 -0.64 5.38 -22.20
C MET A 170 -0.32 4.53 -20.97
N MET A 171 -0.74 4.99 -19.79
CA MET A 171 -0.62 4.20 -18.58
C MET A 171 -1.49 2.93 -18.63
N PRO A 172 -1.01 1.79 -18.12
CA PRO A 172 -1.72 0.52 -18.14
C PRO A 172 -2.93 0.51 -17.20
N SER A 173 -3.76 -0.52 -17.30
CA SER A 173 -4.90 -0.75 -16.41
C SER A 173 -4.51 -0.73 -14.95
N ASP A 174 -3.34 -1.27 -14.60
CA ASP A 174 -2.82 -1.32 -13.23
C ASP A 174 -2.77 0.06 -12.58
N TYR A 175 -2.34 1.10 -13.31
CA TYR A 175 -2.33 2.46 -12.78
C TYR A 175 -3.74 3.01 -12.57
N GLN A 176 -4.63 2.77 -13.53
CA GLN A 176 -6.01 3.25 -13.47
C GLN A 176 -6.75 2.60 -12.30
N GLU A 177 -6.55 1.31 -12.11
CA GLU A 177 -7.11 0.55 -11.00
C GLU A 177 -6.55 1.00 -9.66
N ALA A 178 -5.21 1.08 -9.53
CA ALA A 178 -4.57 1.56 -8.32
C ALA A 178 -5.05 2.96 -7.94
N SER A 179 -5.16 3.87 -8.92
CA SER A 179 -5.66 5.23 -8.70
C SER A 179 -7.14 5.24 -8.30
N LEU A 180 -7.98 4.42 -8.93
CA LEU A 180 -9.40 4.32 -8.60
C LEU A 180 -9.59 3.82 -7.16
N LEU A 181 -8.94 2.72 -6.81
CA LEU A 181 -9.03 2.12 -5.47
C LEU A 181 -8.37 2.99 -4.40
N ALA A 182 -7.25 3.65 -4.72
CA ALA A 182 -6.64 4.64 -3.84
C ALA A 182 -7.57 5.82 -3.55
N ASN A 183 -8.53 6.17 -4.43
CA ASN A 183 -9.52 7.20 -4.14
C ASN A 183 -10.73 6.66 -3.35
N THR A 184 -10.94 5.34 -3.30
CA THR A 184 -11.99 4.72 -2.46
C THR A 184 -11.58 4.61 -0.99
N CYS A 185 -12.51 4.19 -0.13
CA CYS A 185 -12.28 3.99 1.30
C CYS A 185 -11.68 5.23 2.00
N GLN A 186 -12.50 6.28 2.16
CA GLN A 186 -12.07 7.57 2.70
C GLN A 186 -12.46 7.77 4.17
N THR A 187 -13.30 6.89 4.73
CA THR A 187 -13.80 7.04 6.10
C THR A 187 -12.65 6.92 7.13
N VAL A 188 -11.65 6.10 6.83
CA VAL A 188 -10.47 5.88 7.68
C VAL A 188 -9.24 6.47 6.99
N PRO A 189 -8.37 7.21 7.71
CA PRO A 189 -7.12 7.70 7.18
C PRO A 189 -6.27 6.56 6.58
N LYS A 190 -5.67 6.80 5.41
CA LYS A 190 -4.80 5.85 4.73
C LYS A 190 -3.34 6.30 4.79
N LEU A 191 -2.45 5.31 4.79
CA LEU A 191 -1.00 5.49 4.76
C LEU A 191 -0.43 4.95 3.45
N MET A 192 0.46 5.73 2.83
CA MET A 192 1.35 5.26 1.78
C MET A 192 2.80 5.29 2.26
N ILE A 193 3.54 4.20 2.01
CA ILE A 193 4.98 4.11 2.27
C ILE A 193 5.70 4.09 0.92
N VAL A 194 6.45 5.15 0.63
CA VAL A 194 7.23 5.30 -0.60
C VAL A 194 8.64 4.77 -0.36
N ILE A 195 9.08 3.80 -1.16
CA ILE A 195 10.36 3.12 -1.00
C ILE A 195 11.16 3.21 -2.29
N GLY A 196 12.32 3.87 -2.26
CA GLY A 196 13.25 3.90 -3.40
C GLY A 196 12.74 4.66 -4.63
N SER A 197 11.90 5.68 -4.45
CA SER A 197 11.36 6.49 -5.56
C SER A 197 11.75 7.96 -5.41
N SER A 198 12.16 8.59 -6.51
CA SER A 198 12.38 10.03 -6.57
C SER A 198 11.07 10.84 -6.61
N LEU A 199 9.95 10.20 -6.95
CA LEU A 199 8.63 10.83 -7.12
C LEU A 199 8.61 11.98 -8.14
N THR A 200 9.39 11.84 -9.23
CA THR A 200 9.51 12.88 -10.26
C THR A 200 8.75 12.57 -11.55
N VAL A 201 8.29 11.32 -11.73
CA VAL A 201 7.63 10.89 -12.98
C VAL A 201 6.14 10.84 -12.77
N SER A 202 5.43 11.64 -13.56
CA SER A 202 3.97 11.62 -13.61
C SER A 202 3.45 10.50 -14.52
N PRO A 203 2.25 9.97 -14.22
CA PRO A 203 1.33 10.43 -13.17
C PRO A 203 1.52 9.75 -11.80
N VAL A 204 2.43 8.78 -11.69
CA VAL A 204 2.62 7.97 -10.47
C VAL A 204 3.02 8.81 -9.26
N ASN A 205 3.76 9.89 -9.46
CA ASN A 205 4.11 10.83 -8.39
C ASN A 205 2.91 11.54 -7.74
N TYR A 206 1.74 11.52 -8.35
CA TYR A 206 0.51 12.07 -7.76
C TYR A 206 -0.20 11.09 -6.83
N LEU A 207 0.08 9.78 -6.92
CA LEU A 207 -0.62 8.79 -6.13
C LEU A 207 -0.48 9.00 -4.60
N PRO A 208 0.69 9.39 -4.05
CA PRO A 208 0.80 9.74 -2.63
C PRO A 208 -0.10 10.91 -2.19
N LEU A 209 -0.62 11.73 -3.11
CA LEU A 209 -1.55 12.82 -2.77
C LEU A 209 -2.93 12.30 -2.33
N GLU A 210 -3.31 11.08 -2.74
CA GLU A 210 -4.58 10.43 -2.39
C GLU A 210 -4.58 9.84 -0.96
N PHE A 211 -3.44 9.92 -0.25
CA PHE A 211 -3.23 9.35 1.07
C PHE A 211 -3.10 10.44 2.14
N ASN A 212 -3.60 10.14 3.35
CA ASN A 212 -3.61 11.08 4.47
C ASN A 212 -2.25 11.19 5.15
N ARG A 213 -1.47 10.11 5.12
CA ARG A 213 -0.10 10.03 5.66
C ARG A 213 0.83 9.41 4.64
N ILE A 214 2.08 9.88 4.68
CA ILE A 214 3.14 9.39 3.81
C ILE A 214 4.36 9.11 4.67
N VAL A 215 5.00 7.98 4.43
CA VAL A 215 6.36 7.68 4.89
C VAL A 215 7.25 7.55 3.67
N ILE A 216 8.50 8.02 3.76
CA ILE A 216 9.47 7.93 2.68
C ILE A 216 10.73 7.23 3.17
N ILE A 217 11.13 6.16 2.48
CA ILE A 217 12.39 5.45 2.68
C ILE A 217 13.18 5.61 1.38
N ASN A 218 14.12 6.56 1.36
CA ASN A 218 14.88 6.86 0.17
C ASN A 218 16.22 7.54 0.51
N ASN A 219 17.31 7.14 -0.16
CA ASN A 219 18.63 7.70 0.08
C ASN A 219 18.72 9.20 -0.23
N THR A 220 18.06 9.66 -1.30
CA THR A 220 18.09 11.05 -1.74
C THR A 220 16.82 11.80 -1.37
N PRO A 221 16.89 13.13 -1.19
CA PRO A 221 15.71 13.97 -1.03
C PRO A 221 14.69 13.78 -2.16
N THR A 222 13.42 13.97 -1.82
CA THR A 222 12.28 13.99 -2.75
C THR A 222 11.56 15.34 -2.62
N GLU A 223 10.85 15.75 -3.66
CA GLU A 223 10.06 16.99 -3.59
C GLU A 223 8.90 16.91 -2.58
N THR A 224 8.56 15.71 -2.10
CA THR A 224 7.44 15.47 -1.20
C THR A 224 7.83 15.22 0.26
N ASP A 225 9.12 15.31 0.59
CA ASP A 225 9.61 15.03 1.95
C ASP A 225 8.91 15.87 3.03
N TYR A 226 8.59 17.12 2.70
CA TYR A 226 7.93 18.05 3.63
C TYR A 226 6.51 17.61 4.04
N ARG A 227 5.90 16.67 3.31
CA ARG A 227 4.59 16.09 3.62
C ARG A 227 4.69 14.78 4.40
N ALA A 228 5.87 14.18 4.46
CA ALA A 228 6.05 12.87 5.06
C ALA A 228 6.03 12.98 6.59
N GLU A 229 5.33 12.05 7.23
CA GLU A 229 5.34 11.89 8.68
C GLU A 229 6.68 11.33 9.17
N LEU A 230 7.32 10.49 8.36
CA LEU A 230 8.65 9.95 8.61
C LEU A 230 9.44 9.87 7.30
N VAL A 231 10.70 10.30 7.37
CA VAL A 231 11.67 10.18 6.28
C VAL A 231 12.89 9.42 6.79
N ILE A 232 13.21 8.29 6.15
CA ILE A 232 14.40 7.48 6.45
C ILE A 232 15.38 7.62 5.27
N ARG A 233 16.59 8.11 5.58
CA ARG A 233 17.68 8.37 4.62
C ARG A 233 18.75 7.28 4.70
N GLU A 234 18.34 6.05 4.44
CA GLU A 234 19.20 4.88 4.53
C GLU A 234 18.91 3.90 3.40
N GLN A 235 19.83 2.94 3.22
CA GLN A 235 19.66 1.84 2.29
C GLN A 235 18.47 0.96 2.69
N ILE A 236 17.75 0.46 1.68
CA ILE A 236 16.44 -0.12 1.87
C ILE A 236 16.54 -1.51 2.51
N GLY A 237 17.46 -2.37 2.06
CA GLY A 237 17.63 -3.70 2.65
C GLY A 237 17.94 -3.67 4.15
N PRO A 238 18.90 -2.84 4.62
CA PRO A 238 19.15 -2.69 6.06
C PRO A 238 17.99 -2.11 6.87
N VAL A 239 17.16 -1.25 6.30
CA VAL A 239 15.95 -0.72 6.96
C VAL A 239 14.89 -1.80 7.07
N MET A 240 14.59 -2.48 5.96
CA MET A 240 13.58 -3.52 5.89
C MET A 240 13.98 -4.77 6.70
N GLY A 241 15.26 -5.12 6.71
CA GLY A 241 15.79 -6.21 7.55
C GLY A 241 15.58 -5.96 9.03
N LYS A 242 15.86 -4.75 9.52
CA LYS A 242 15.61 -4.39 10.93
C LYS A 242 14.13 -4.31 11.27
N LEU A 243 13.31 -3.80 10.35
CA LEU A 243 11.86 -3.83 10.52
C LEU A 243 11.36 -5.26 10.70
N TRP A 244 11.89 -6.20 9.92
CA TRP A 244 11.55 -7.62 10.04
C TRP A 244 12.07 -8.22 11.36
N GLU A 245 13.30 -7.90 11.77
CA GLU A 245 13.84 -8.32 13.07
C GLU A 245 12.97 -7.84 14.24
N GLU A 246 12.52 -6.59 14.25
CA GLU A 246 11.60 -6.09 15.29
C GLU A 246 10.27 -6.85 15.32
N ILE A 247 9.72 -7.22 14.14
CA ILE A 247 8.50 -8.03 14.06
C ILE A 247 8.74 -9.45 14.60
N LEU A 248 9.89 -10.05 14.28
CA LEU A 248 10.28 -11.35 14.84
C LEU A 248 10.43 -11.25 16.36
N ASP A 249 11.05 -10.20 16.89
CA ASP A 249 11.24 -10.00 18.32
C ASP A 249 9.89 -9.86 19.05
N LEU A 250 8.92 -9.14 18.46
CA LEU A 250 7.53 -9.09 18.96
C LEU A 250 6.85 -10.46 18.92
N ASN A 251 7.36 -11.39 18.12
CA ASN A 251 6.89 -12.76 17.99
C ASN A 251 7.89 -13.80 18.56
N GLU A 252 8.64 -13.43 19.60
CA GLU A 252 9.56 -14.32 20.32
C GLU A 252 10.66 -14.95 19.43
N GLY A 253 11.10 -14.20 18.42
CA GLY A 253 12.12 -14.58 17.46
C GLY A 253 11.64 -15.54 16.36
N GLN A 254 10.34 -15.82 16.26
CA GLN A 254 9.77 -16.74 15.28
C GLN A 254 8.99 -15.99 14.18
N PRO A 255 9.01 -16.48 12.93
CA PRO A 255 8.11 -15.97 11.89
C PRO A 255 6.64 -16.06 12.34
N PRO A 256 5.89 -14.96 12.31
CA PRO A 256 4.48 -14.95 12.70
C PRO A 256 3.59 -15.61 11.64
N ASP A 257 2.43 -16.09 12.09
CA ASP A 257 1.33 -16.48 11.21
C ASP A 257 0.57 -15.24 10.71
N PRO A 258 -0.15 -15.33 9.58
CA PRO A 258 -0.98 -14.23 9.10
C PRO A 258 -1.99 -13.72 10.13
N LEU A 259 -2.13 -12.39 10.22
CA LEU A 259 -3.14 -11.77 11.05
C LEU A 259 -4.54 -12.18 10.56
N PRO A 260 -5.50 -12.43 11.47
CA PRO A 260 -6.83 -12.84 11.05
C PRO A 260 -7.52 -11.70 10.29
N PRO A 261 -8.34 -11.97 9.26
CA PRO A 261 -9.01 -10.92 8.47
C PRO A 261 -9.81 -9.90 9.28
N GLY A 262 -10.31 -10.29 10.45
CA GLY A 262 -11.04 -9.44 11.40
C GLY A 262 -10.19 -8.66 12.41
N PHE A 263 -8.86 -8.76 12.37
CA PHE A 263 -7.95 -8.05 13.28
C PHE A 263 -7.77 -6.57 12.89
N ASN A 264 -8.85 -5.78 13.04
CA ASN A 264 -8.98 -4.48 12.39
C ASN A 264 -9.02 -3.29 13.33
N PHE A 265 -8.45 -3.45 14.52
CA PHE A 265 -8.37 -2.39 15.53
C PHE A 265 -7.64 -1.13 15.04
N GLY A 266 -6.70 -1.27 14.10
CA GLY A 266 -6.00 -0.16 13.45
C GLY A 266 -6.92 0.87 12.79
N ILE A 267 -8.14 0.48 12.38
CA ILE A 267 -9.16 1.42 11.88
C ILE A 267 -9.44 2.51 12.91
N MET A 268 -9.69 2.11 14.17
CA MET A 268 -10.03 3.06 15.24
C MET A 268 -8.81 3.89 15.64
N VAL A 269 -7.62 3.28 15.65
CA VAL A 269 -6.39 3.95 16.05
C VAL A 269 -5.97 5.01 15.01
N ALA A 270 -5.96 4.68 13.72
CA ALA A 270 -5.69 5.66 12.65
C ALA A 270 -6.69 6.82 12.67
N TYR A 271 -7.97 6.51 12.87
CA TYR A 271 -9.03 7.51 12.98
C TYR A 271 -8.79 8.45 14.15
N LEU A 272 -8.60 7.91 15.36
CA LEU A 272 -8.37 8.69 16.57
C LEU A 272 -7.09 9.53 16.47
N ASP A 273 -6.00 8.99 15.94
CA ASP A 273 -4.74 9.73 15.78
C ASP A 273 -4.95 10.96 14.87
N ASN A 274 -5.76 10.82 13.81
CA ASN A 274 -6.11 11.93 12.95
C ASN A 274 -6.99 12.99 13.64
N GLU A 275 -7.97 12.57 14.44
CA GLU A 275 -8.84 13.48 15.21
C GLU A 275 -8.05 14.25 16.28
N VAL A 276 -7.14 13.58 17.00
CA VAL A 276 -6.29 14.21 18.01
C VAL A 276 -5.37 15.25 17.36
N ARG A 277 -4.73 14.92 16.23
CA ARG A 277 -3.90 15.90 15.49
C ARG A 277 -4.69 17.08 14.98
N PHE A 278 -5.93 16.86 14.51
CA PHE A 278 -6.81 17.96 14.13
C PHE A 278 -7.00 18.92 15.31
N LEU A 279 -7.34 18.40 16.49
CA LEU A 279 -7.53 19.22 17.70
C LEU A 279 -6.23 19.90 18.17
N GLN A 280 -5.08 19.23 18.08
CA GLN A 280 -3.78 19.83 18.35
C GLN A 280 -3.52 21.05 17.45
N ASN A 281 -3.89 21.00 16.18
CA ASN A 281 -3.70 22.11 15.25
C ASN A 281 -4.60 23.32 15.56
N GLN A 282 -5.75 23.09 16.21
CA GLN A 282 -6.65 24.17 16.65
C GLN A 282 -6.05 25.00 17.81
N LYS A 283 -5.03 24.49 18.50
CA LYS A 283 -4.32 25.20 19.59
C LYS A 283 -3.76 26.55 19.17
N PHE A 284 -3.23 26.64 17.94
CA PHE A 284 -2.52 27.82 17.45
C PHE A 284 -3.30 28.60 16.36
N ARG A 285 -4.27 27.94 15.73
CA ARG A 285 -5.07 28.51 14.63
C ARG A 285 -6.51 28.03 14.74
N PRO A 286 -7.32 28.60 15.66
CA PRO A 286 -8.71 28.21 15.79
C PRO A 286 -9.47 28.63 14.53
N SER A 287 -9.82 27.64 13.70
CA SER A 287 -10.71 27.84 12.54
C SER A 287 -12.17 27.57 12.88
N VAL A 288 -12.44 27.18 14.13
CA VAL A 288 -13.72 26.66 14.62
C VAL A 288 -14.12 27.38 15.90
N SER A 289 -15.43 27.51 16.15
CA SER A 289 -15.94 28.14 17.39
C SER A 289 -15.63 27.29 18.62
N LEU A 290 -15.55 27.94 19.79
CA LEU A 290 -15.32 27.26 21.08
C LEU A 290 -16.39 26.20 21.39
N ASP A 291 -17.66 26.47 21.07
CA ASP A 291 -18.77 25.51 21.26
C ASP A 291 -18.57 24.26 20.38
N SER A 292 -18.19 24.44 19.12
CA SER A 292 -17.94 23.31 18.23
C SER A 292 -16.68 22.54 18.61
N LEU A 293 -15.65 23.21 19.12
CA LEU A 293 -14.47 22.54 19.68
C LEU A 293 -14.83 21.73 20.93
N SER A 294 -15.60 22.31 21.86
CA SER A 294 -16.08 21.64 23.08
C SER A 294 -16.81 20.33 22.76
N LYS A 295 -17.74 20.37 21.80
CA LYS A 295 -18.43 19.18 21.31
C LYS A 295 -17.46 18.16 20.71
N HIS A 296 -16.54 18.61 19.85
CA HIS A 296 -15.59 17.71 19.19
C HIS A 296 -14.66 17.02 20.19
N PHE A 297 -14.13 17.75 21.19
CA PHE A 297 -13.38 17.17 22.28
C PHE A 297 -14.18 16.11 23.04
N GLY A 298 -15.44 16.41 23.40
CA GLY A 298 -16.34 15.47 24.06
C GLY A 298 -16.51 14.18 23.27
N VAL A 299 -16.74 14.30 21.96
CA VAL A 299 -16.87 13.15 21.06
C VAL A 299 -15.57 12.34 21.01
N VAL A 300 -14.40 12.97 20.85
CA VAL A 300 -13.11 12.27 20.79
C VAL A 300 -12.81 11.54 22.10
N GLN A 301 -13.11 12.12 23.27
CA GLN A 301 -12.96 11.42 24.54
C GLN A 301 -13.90 10.20 24.66
N SER A 302 -15.13 10.31 24.14
CA SER A 302 -16.08 9.19 24.05
C SER A 302 -15.58 8.08 23.10
N ASP A 303 -15.00 8.47 21.96
CA ASP A 303 -14.37 7.58 21.00
C ASP A 303 -13.18 6.84 21.64
N ILE A 304 -12.29 7.54 22.36
CA ILE A 304 -11.14 6.95 23.08
C ILE A 304 -11.59 5.90 24.09
N LYS A 305 -12.60 6.21 24.92
CA LYS A 305 -13.15 5.26 25.89
C LYS A 305 -13.74 4.02 25.21
N THR A 306 -14.44 4.24 24.10
CA THR A 306 -15.05 3.19 23.28
C THR A 306 -13.98 2.27 22.67
N ALA A 307 -12.95 2.84 22.06
CA ALA A 307 -11.82 2.09 21.48
C ALA A 307 -11.09 1.27 22.56
N ARG A 308 -10.81 1.89 23.72
CA ARG A 308 -10.23 1.19 24.88
C ARG A 308 -11.03 -0.05 25.25
N SER A 309 -12.35 0.09 25.34
CA SER A 309 -13.26 -1.02 25.69
C SER A 309 -13.19 -2.15 24.66
N ILE A 310 -13.25 -1.82 23.36
CA ILE A 310 -13.19 -2.81 22.28
C ILE A 310 -11.83 -3.54 22.27
N ILE A 311 -10.72 -2.81 22.40
CA ILE A 311 -9.36 -3.38 22.35
C ILE A 311 -9.10 -4.24 23.60
N ALA A 312 -9.43 -3.74 24.80
CA ALA A 312 -9.15 -4.45 26.05
C ALA A 312 -9.96 -5.74 26.21
N GLN A 313 -11.19 -5.76 25.68
CA GLN A 313 -12.07 -6.93 25.70
C GLN A 313 -11.91 -7.81 24.45
N SER A 314 -10.86 -7.57 23.63
CA SER A 314 -10.63 -8.16 22.31
C SER A 314 -11.41 -9.47 22.09
N PRO A 315 -12.31 -9.53 21.10
CA PRO A 315 -13.14 -10.70 20.86
C PRO A 315 -12.33 -11.94 20.45
N LEU A 316 -11.06 -11.74 20.07
CA LEU A 316 -10.12 -12.78 19.69
C LEU A 316 -9.03 -12.85 20.77
N PRO A 317 -8.90 -13.95 21.54
CA PRO A 317 -7.70 -14.18 22.32
C PRO A 317 -6.51 -14.25 21.35
N PRO A 318 -5.37 -13.59 21.64
CA PRO A 318 -4.22 -13.62 20.76
C PRO A 318 -3.79 -15.06 20.49
N ARG A 319 -3.71 -15.42 19.21
CA ARG A 319 -3.28 -16.76 18.75
C ARG A 319 -1.76 -16.91 18.80
N GLN A 320 -1.06 -15.79 18.75
CA GLN A 320 0.39 -15.67 18.70
C GLN A 320 0.88 -14.42 19.46
N PRO A 321 2.15 -14.38 19.90
CA PRO A 321 2.70 -13.23 20.62
C PRO A 321 2.61 -11.91 19.87
N LEU A 322 2.79 -11.91 18.53
CA LEU A 322 2.65 -10.69 17.73
C LEU A 322 1.27 -10.03 17.88
N GLU A 323 0.19 -10.81 17.87
CA GLU A 323 -1.18 -10.28 18.02
C GLU A 323 -1.38 -9.60 19.39
N ARG A 324 -0.81 -10.19 20.45
CA ARG A 324 -0.82 -9.59 21.81
C ARG A 324 -0.04 -8.29 21.82
N ALA A 325 1.17 -8.28 21.25
CA ALA A 325 2.01 -7.10 21.18
C ALA A 325 1.34 -5.94 20.44
N ILE A 326 0.64 -6.23 19.34
CA ILE A 326 -0.09 -5.22 18.58
C ILE A 326 -1.28 -4.66 19.38
N LEU A 327 -2.04 -5.51 20.10
CA LEU A 327 -3.11 -5.03 20.99
C LEU A 327 -2.58 -4.15 22.12
N ASP A 328 -1.45 -4.53 22.72
CA ASP A 328 -0.81 -3.76 23.77
C ASP A 328 -0.30 -2.41 23.23
N PHE A 329 0.27 -2.40 22.02
CA PHE A 329 0.61 -1.18 21.28
C PHE A 329 -0.61 -0.27 21.09
N TYR A 330 -1.75 -0.82 20.66
CA TYR A 330 -2.96 -0.03 20.50
C TYR A 330 -3.44 0.57 21.82
N LEU A 331 -3.43 -0.19 22.92
CA LEU A 331 -3.79 0.36 24.23
C LEU A 331 -2.85 1.49 24.67
N GLN A 332 -1.55 1.37 24.39
CA GLN A 332 -0.59 2.44 24.65
C GLN A 332 -0.91 3.69 23.82
N GLU A 333 -1.24 3.54 22.54
CA GLU A 333 -1.64 4.67 21.69
C GLU A 333 -2.93 5.33 22.16
N ILE A 334 -3.94 4.54 22.58
CA ILE A 334 -5.17 5.07 23.18
C ILE A 334 -4.85 5.90 24.44
N ASN A 335 -3.96 5.41 25.31
CA ASN A 335 -3.58 6.13 26.52
C ASN A 335 -2.79 7.42 26.21
N ARG A 336 -1.89 7.39 25.21
CA ARG A 336 -1.18 8.58 24.73
C ARG A 336 -2.18 9.63 24.24
N MET A 337 -3.14 9.23 23.40
CA MET A 337 -4.15 10.13 22.85
C MET A 337 -5.08 10.71 23.92
N GLU A 338 -5.47 9.93 24.92
CA GLU A 338 -6.25 10.44 26.07
C GLU A 338 -5.49 11.53 26.81
N TYR A 339 -4.21 11.28 27.13
CA TYR A 339 -3.35 12.25 27.78
C TYR A 339 -3.20 13.55 26.96
N GLU A 340 -3.00 13.44 25.65
CA GLU A 340 -2.88 14.61 24.77
C GLU A 340 -4.16 15.44 24.74
N ILE A 341 -5.33 14.79 24.68
CA ILE A 341 -6.63 15.45 24.70
C ILE A 341 -6.88 16.15 26.04
N ASP A 342 -6.63 15.49 27.15
CA ASP A 342 -6.81 16.07 28.48
C ASP A 342 -5.86 17.27 28.70
N SER A 343 -4.63 17.18 28.19
CA SER A 343 -3.66 18.28 28.21
C SER A 343 -4.15 19.48 27.38
N LEU A 344 -4.69 19.23 26.17
CA LEU A 344 -5.24 20.28 25.32
C LEU A 344 -6.46 20.95 25.92
N LEU A 345 -7.39 20.19 26.47
CA LEU A 345 -8.58 20.72 27.16
C LEU A 345 -8.18 21.64 28.31
N SER A 346 -7.23 21.18 29.14
CA SER A 346 -6.69 21.98 30.25
C SER A 346 -6.03 23.27 29.75
N PHE A 347 -5.22 23.19 28.68
CA PHE A 347 -4.56 24.36 28.10
C PHE A 347 -5.54 25.37 27.50
N MET A 348 -6.59 24.90 26.81
CA MET A 348 -7.55 25.77 26.12
C MET A 348 -8.66 26.30 27.04
N GLY A 349 -8.80 25.77 28.26
CA GLY A 349 -9.87 26.14 29.19
C GLY A 349 -11.27 25.80 28.66
N ILE A 350 -11.37 24.77 27.80
CA ILE A 350 -12.63 24.34 27.22
C ILE A 350 -13.36 23.44 28.23
N PRO A 351 -14.65 23.72 28.54
CA PRO A 351 -15.41 22.87 29.44
C PRO A 351 -15.65 21.49 28.83
N PHE A 352 -15.68 20.46 29.67
CA PHE A 352 -16.04 19.12 29.23
C PHE A 352 -17.52 19.04 28.83
N GLN A 353 -17.80 18.35 27.73
CA GLN A 353 -19.14 18.03 27.28
C GLN A 353 -19.25 16.52 27.03
N ASP A 354 -20.28 15.90 27.60
CA ASP A 354 -20.54 14.48 27.38
C ASP A 354 -21.21 14.27 26.03
N GLU A 355 -20.65 13.37 25.23
CA GLU A 355 -21.05 13.14 23.84
C GLU A 355 -21.02 11.65 23.50
N GLN A 356 -21.78 11.27 22.47
CA GLN A 356 -21.80 9.89 21.99
C GLN A 356 -20.62 9.58 21.08
N SER A 357 -20.10 8.36 21.23
CA SER A 357 -19.04 7.82 20.37
C SER A 357 -19.52 7.63 18.94
N ARG A 358 -18.66 8.01 17.98
CA ARG A 358 -18.82 7.80 16.55
C ARG A 358 -18.29 6.43 16.10
N LEU A 359 -17.50 5.74 16.92
CA LEU A 359 -16.85 4.49 16.51
C LEU A 359 -17.80 3.38 16.03
N PRO A 360 -19.00 3.14 16.62
CA PRO A 360 -19.92 2.15 16.09
C PRO A 360 -20.30 2.43 14.62
N LYS A 361 -20.54 3.70 14.29
CA LYS A 361 -20.83 4.13 12.92
C LYS A 361 -19.59 3.99 12.03
N LEU A 362 -18.43 4.48 12.48
CA LEU A 362 -17.15 4.36 11.75
C LEU A 362 -16.88 2.93 11.29
N ILE A 363 -17.05 1.96 12.20
CA ILE A 363 -16.80 0.54 11.93
C ILE A 363 -17.76 0.01 10.85
N SER A 364 -19.06 0.35 10.95
CA SER A 364 -20.05 -0.03 9.95
C SER A 364 -19.80 0.64 8.59
N ASP A 365 -19.37 1.91 8.58
CA ASP A 365 -19.04 2.65 7.36
C ASP A 365 -17.81 2.05 6.67
N TYR A 366 -16.79 1.62 7.42
CA TYR A 366 -15.61 0.95 6.87
C TYR A 366 -15.93 -0.42 6.23
N TYR A 367 -16.83 -1.20 6.84
CA TYR A 367 -17.36 -2.42 6.20
C TYR A 367 -18.04 -2.09 4.87
N ASN A 368 -18.94 -1.10 4.86
CA ASN A 368 -19.66 -0.68 3.66
C ASN A 368 -18.71 -0.18 2.56
N GLU A 369 -17.65 0.53 2.92
CA GLU A 369 -16.62 0.96 1.97
C GLU A 369 -15.86 -0.23 1.38
N SER A 370 -15.53 -1.23 2.19
CA SER A 370 -14.88 -2.48 1.72
C SER A 370 -15.77 -3.22 0.72
N LEU A 371 -17.07 -3.28 0.98
CA LEU A 371 -18.06 -3.88 0.08
C LEU A 371 -18.14 -3.10 -1.24
N ARG A 372 -18.13 -1.76 -1.18
CA ARG A 372 -18.11 -0.90 -2.38
C ARG A 372 -16.83 -1.09 -3.17
N ALA A 373 -15.67 -1.14 -2.52
CA ALA A 373 -14.39 -1.38 -3.18
C ALA A 373 -14.39 -2.73 -3.92
N LEU A 374 -14.81 -3.82 -3.26
CA LEU A 374 -14.96 -5.13 -3.89
C LEU A 374 -15.92 -5.08 -5.09
N THR A 375 -17.06 -4.41 -4.93
CA THR A 375 -18.06 -4.28 -6.01
C THR A 375 -17.52 -3.49 -7.19
N THR A 376 -16.77 -2.42 -6.93
CA THR A 376 -16.13 -1.59 -7.97
C THR A 376 -15.07 -2.40 -8.71
N TYR A 377 -14.21 -3.12 -7.99
CA TYR A 377 -13.16 -3.94 -8.57
C TYR A 377 -13.74 -5.07 -9.45
N THR A 378 -14.69 -5.84 -8.92
CA THR A 378 -15.32 -6.97 -9.63
C THR A 378 -16.22 -6.58 -10.83
N ARG A 379 -16.38 -5.27 -11.10
CA ARG A 379 -17.07 -4.74 -12.29
C ARG A 379 -16.13 -4.40 -13.44
N GLN A 380 -14.82 -4.42 -13.21
CA GLN A 380 -13.83 -4.16 -14.25
C GLN A 380 -13.77 -5.30 -15.26
N GLU A 381 -13.20 -5.04 -16.44
CA GLU A 381 -13.07 -6.06 -17.49
C GLU A 381 -12.00 -7.11 -17.16
N ASN A 382 -10.90 -6.69 -16.52
CA ASN A 382 -9.73 -7.51 -16.24
C ASN A 382 -9.56 -7.76 -14.73
N VAL A 383 -10.50 -8.49 -14.13
CA VAL A 383 -10.47 -8.81 -12.69
C VAL A 383 -9.52 -9.99 -12.45
N LEU A 384 -8.51 -9.79 -11.59
CA LEU A 384 -7.70 -10.89 -11.05
C LEU A 384 -8.47 -11.59 -9.91
N PRO A 385 -8.79 -12.91 -10.04
CA PRO A 385 -9.60 -13.62 -9.06
C PRO A 385 -9.01 -13.63 -7.65
N GLU A 386 -7.69 -13.73 -7.53
CA GLU A 386 -6.95 -13.76 -6.27
C GLU A 386 -7.03 -12.42 -5.49
N ILE A 387 -7.03 -11.29 -6.19
CA ILE A 387 -7.25 -9.98 -5.57
C ILE A 387 -8.71 -9.86 -5.12
N ALA A 388 -9.65 -10.30 -5.94
CA ALA A 388 -11.07 -10.25 -5.59
C ALA A 388 -11.38 -11.12 -4.35
N GLU A 389 -10.72 -12.28 -4.25
CA GLU A 389 -10.77 -13.15 -3.08
C GLU A 389 -10.25 -12.44 -1.82
N LYS A 390 -9.06 -11.83 -1.87
CA LYS A 390 -8.52 -11.06 -0.74
C LYS A 390 -9.44 -9.93 -0.30
N MET A 391 -10.01 -9.20 -1.25
CA MET A 391 -10.99 -8.13 -0.97
C MET A 391 -12.27 -8.68 -0.33
N ALA A 392 -12.74 -9.85 -0.76
CA ALA A 392 -13.91 -10.51 -0.21
C ALA A 392 -13.68 -11.02 1.22
N VAL A 393 -12.56 -11.74 1.46
CA VAL A 393 -12.13 -12.18 2.80
C VAL A 393 -11.98 -10.99 3.73
N ARG A 394 -11.44 -9.87 3.23
CA ARG A 394 -11.30 -8.63 4.00
C ARG A 394 -12.66 -8.02 4.39
N ALA A 395 -13.58 -7.92 3.44
CA ALA A 395 -14.93 -7.43 3.70
C ALA A 395 -15.65 -8.31 4.75
N ALA A 396 -15.45 -9.63 4.68
CA ALA A 396 -15.97 -10.59 5.64
C ALA A 396 -15.37 -10.34 7.03
N GLY A 397 -14.04 -10.24 7.15
CA GLY A 397 -13.37 -9.90 8.41
C GLY A 397 -13.84 -8.57 9.02
N ASN A 398 -14.15 -7.57 8.19
CA ASN A 398 -14.74 -6.30 8.65
C ASN A 398 -16.16 -6.45 9.20
N TYR A 399 -16.97 -7.34 8.62
CA TYR A 399 -18.29 -7.67 9.16
C TYR A 399 -18.18 -8.30 10.55
N ASP A 400 -17.23 -9.21 10.73
CA ASP A 400 -17.00 -9.88 12.01
C ASP A 400 -16.44 -8.96 13.08
N PHE A 401 -15.52 -8.09 12.70
CA PHE A 401 -15.05 -7.03 13.58
C PHE A 401 -16.20 -6.11 14.02
N TRP A 402 -17.08 -5.74 13.08
CA TRP A 402 -18.26 -4.94 13.37
C TRP A 402 -19.21 -5.63 14.36
N SER A 403 -19.54 -6.89 14.10
CA SER A 403 -20.39 -7.70 14.97
C SER A 403 -19.82 -7.80 16.40
N SER A 404 -18.54 -8.12 16.50
CA SER A 404 -17.85 -8.28 17.78
C SER A 404 -17.77 -6.97 18.56
N ALA A 405 -17.44 -5.86 17.90
CA ALA A 405 -17.41 -4.55 18.51
C ALA A 405 -18.79 -4.15 19.07
N HIS A 406 -19.86 -4.41 18.32
CA HIS A 406 -21.23 -4.14 18.78
C HIS A 406 -21.59 -4.96 20.03
N LEU A 407 -21.25 -6.25 20.06
CA LEU A 407 -21.50 -7.10 21.23
C LEU A 407 -20.77 -6.59 22.48
N ILE A 408 -19.49 -6.19 22.36
CA ILE A 408 -18.71 -5.60 23.45
C ILE A 408 -19.36 -4.31 23.99
N LEU A 409 -19.96 -3.52 23.10
CA LEU A 409 -20.63 -2.27 23.45
C LEU A 409 -22.09 -2.45 23.90
N GLY A 410 -22.60 -3.69 23.98
CA GLY A 410 -23.99 -3.96 24.31
C GLY A 410 -24.99 -3.47 23.24
N LEU A 411 -24.53 -3.29 22.00
CA LEU A 411 -25.34 -2.90 20.86
C LEU A 411 -25.85 -4.15 20.12
N ALA A 412 -26.94 -3.98 19.36
CA ALA A 412 -27.42 -5.05 18.49
C ALA A 412 -26.38 -5.35 17.39
N PRO A 413 -26.04 -6.62 17.12
CA PRO A 413 -25.12 -6.98 16.04
C PRO A 413 -25.70 -6.59 14.67
N PRO A 414 -24.86 -6.47 13.63
CA PRO A 414 -25.31 -6.18 12.29
C PRO A 414 -26.29 -7.23 11.77
N ALA A 415 -27.24 -6.79 10.95
CA ALA A 415 -28.22 -7.66 10.34
C ALA A 415 -27.53 -8.75 9.51
N LYS A 416 -28.05 -9.99 9.55
CA LYS A 416 -27.48 -11.12 8.80
C LYS A 416 -27.51 -10.87 7.28
N GLU A 417 -28.48 -10.07 6.84
CA GLU A 417 -28.65 -9.64 5.46
C GLU A 417 -27.40 -8.90 4.91
N GLU A 418 -26.62 -8.23 5.75
CA GLU A 418 -25.39 -7.57 5.29
C GLU A 418 -24.33 -8.58 4.85
N LEU A 419 -24.17 -9.69 5.59
CA LEU A 419 -23.26 -10.77 5.20
C LEU A 419 -23.79 -11.51 3.96
N GLU A 420 -25.10 -11.68 3.83
CA GLU A 420 -25.71 -12.28 2.64
C GLU A 420 -25.51 -11.41 1.38
N LYS A 421 -25.47 -10.08 1.50
CA LYS A 421 -25.08 -9.20 0.37
C LYS A 421 -23.65 -9.48 -0.08
N LEU A 422 -22.71 -9.63 0.84
CA LEU A 422 -21.32 -9.97 0.52
C LEU A 422 -21.24 -11.33 -0.18
N LYS A 423 -21.86 -12.37 0.39
CA LYS A 423 -21.93 -13.70 -0.22
C LYS A 423 -22.52 -13.67 -1.63
N LYS A 424 -23.57 -12.86 -1.83
CA LYS A 424 -24.17 -12.67 -3.14
C LYS A 424 -23.21 -12.00 -4.13
N ILE A 425 -22.49 -10.95 -3.74
CA ILE A 425 -21.50 -10.31 -4.61
C ILE A 425 -20.41 -11.31 -5.01
N VAL A 426 -19.88 -12.07 -4.04
CA VAL A 426 -18.86 -13.10 -4.28
C VAL A 426 -19.38 -14.17 -5.25
N SER A 427 -20.58 -14.69 -5.02
CA SER A 427 -21.23 -15.70 -5.87
C SER A 427 -21.53 -15.19 -7.28
N ASP A 428 -22.20 -14.04 -7.41
CA ASP A 428 -22.62 -13.45 -8.70
C ASP A 428 -21.41 -13.10 -9.58
N ARG A 429 -20.24 -12.89 -8.98
CA ARG A 429 -18.99 -12.52 -9.65
C ARG A 429 -18.01 -13.69 -9.79
N GLY A 430 -18.38 -14.90 -9.37
CA GLY A 430 -17.53 -16.09 -9.47
C GLY A 430 -16.26 -16.04 -8.61
N VAL A 431 -16.23 -15.19 -7.58
CA VAL A 431 -15.10 -15.10 -6.65
C VAL A 431 -15.13 -16.32 -5.73
N LYS A 432 -14.00 -17.03 -5.64
CA LYS A 432 -13.86 -18.21 -4.77
C LYS A 432 -13.18 -17.78 -3.47
N ALA A 433 -13.95 -17.25 -2.53
CA ALA A 433 -13.43 -16.84 -1.24
C ALA A 433 -14.00 -17.72 -0.13
N ASP A 434 -13.14 -18.17 0.78
CA ASP A 434 -13.59 -18.73 2.05
C ASP A 434 -14.05 -17.59 2.97
N LEU A 435 -15.37 -17.46 3.12
CA LEU A 435 -16.01 -16.46 3.96
C LEU A 435 -16.38 -17.04 5.34
N GLN A 436 -15.90 -18.23 5.68
CA GLN A 436 -15.96 -18.72 7.06
C GLN A 436 -14.95 -17.93 7.89
N LEU A 437 -15.47 -17.29 8.93
CA LEU A 437 -14.71 -16.42 9.82
C LEU A 437 -14.68 -16.99 11.24
#